data_AF-A0A930M5V3-F1
#
_entry.id   AF-A0A930M5V3-F1
#
_cell.length_a   1.000
_cell.length_b   1.000
_cell.length_c   1.000
_cell.angle_alpha   90.00
_cell.angle_beta   90.00
_cell.angle_gamma   90.00
#
_symmetry.space_group_name_H-M   'P 1'
#
loop_
_entity.id
_entity.type
_entity.pdbx_description
1 polymer ?
#
loop_
_entity_poly.entity_id
_entity_poly.type
_entity_poly.pdbx_seq_one_letter_code
_entity_poly.pdbx_strand_id
1 'polypeptide(L)'
;IIGEKTQIDTRVSVLGHIQRGGSPTVEDRIKASMLGEKAALAIISGVTDVVYSFNEGQVVGVNLFEAVNNSKTLDPELVRLSRVLA
;
A
#
# COMPACT_ATOMS: atom_id res chain seq x y z
N ILE A 1 20.80 -23.33 3.15
CA ILE A 1 19.58 -24.18 3.07
C ILE A 1 19.17 -24.50 1.64
N ILE A 2 18.76 -23.55 0.78
CA ILE A 2 18.28 -23.91 -0.58
C ILE A 2 19.40 -24.51 -1.43
N GLY A 3 20.53 -23.81 -1.59
CA GLY A 3 21.67 -24.32 -2.36
C GLY A 3 22.23 -25.63 -1.80
N GLU A 4 22.34 -25.76 -0.47
CA GLU A 4 22.75 -27.01 0.20
C GLU A 4 21.82 -28.20 -0.08
N LYS A 5 20.49 -27.96 -0.10
CA LYS A 5 19.49 -29.01 -0.31
C LYS A 5 19.27 -29.36 -1.77
N THR A 6 19.56 -28.45 -2.69
CA THR A 6 19.22 -28.60 -4.11
C THR A 6 20.45 -28.73 -5.02
N GLN A 7 21.65 -28.43 -4.51
CA GLN A 7 22.89 -28.31 -5.28
C GLN A 7 22.83 -27.27 -6.41
N ILE A 8 21.87 -26.34 -6.35
CA ILE A 8 21.72 -25.23 -7.31
C ILE A 8 22.46 -24.00 -6.76
N ASP A 9 23.30 -23.37 -7.60
CA ASP A 9 23.95 -22.09 -7.24
C ASP A 9 22.89 -21.04 -6.90
N THR A 10 22.94 -20.52 -5.68
CA THR A 10 21.89 -19.67 -5.11
C THR A 10 22.51 -18.38 -4.58
N ARG A 11 21.98 -17.24 -5.02
CA ARG A 11 22.40 -15.91 -4.54
C ARG A 11 21.27 -15.24 -3.77
N VAL A 12 21.64 -14.52 -2.71
CA VAL A 12 20.71 -13.77 -1.87
C VAL A 12 20.89 -12.28 -2.10
N SER A 13 19.80 -11.56 -2.29
CA SER A 13 19.79 -10.10 -2.38
C SER A 13 18.84 -9.54 -1.32
N VAL A 14 19.34 -8.58 -0.53
CA VAL A 14 18.57 -7.88 0.51
C VAL A 14 18.47 -6.42 0.11
N LEU A 15 17.27 -5.98 -0.30
CA LEU A 15 17.06 -4.63 -0.83
C LEU A 15 17.17 -3.55 0.27
N GLY A 16 16.61 -3.80 1.46
CA GLY A 16 16.69 -2.85 2.58
C GLY A 16 16.01 -1.51 2.29
N HIS A 17 16.69 -0.41 2.68
CA HIS A 17 16.16 0.95 2.68
C HIS A 17 15.89 1.54 1.29
N ILE A 18 16.46 0.96 0.22
CA ILE A 18 16.27 1.48 -1.15
C ILE A 18 14.79 1.47 -1.56
N GLN A 19 13.98 0.60 -0.96
CA GLN A 19 12.53 0.49 -1.21
C GLN A 19 11.72 1.68 -0.68
N ARG A 20 12.28 2.52 0.19
CA ARG A 20 11.61 3.75 0.68
C ARG A 20 12.01 5.01 -0.09
N GLY A 21 13.06 4.93 -0.90
CA GLY A 21 13.59 6.04 -1.67
C GLY A 21 13.16 5.99 -3.14
N GLY A 22 13.65 6.95 -3.92
CA GLY A 22 13.31 7.10 -5.34
C GLY A 22 12.25 8.17 -5.59
N SER A 23 12.16 8.65 -6.82
CA SER A 23 11.10 9.59 -7.21
C SER A 23 9.75 8.86 -7.22
N PRO A 24 8.69 9.48 -6.68
CA PRO A 24 7.36 8.86 -6.64
C PRO A 24 6.88 8.52 -8.05
N THR A 25 6.05 7.50 -8.18
CA THR A 25 5.43 7.15 -9.46
C THR A 25 4.36 8.20 -9.85
N VAL A 26 3.83 8.10 -11.08
CA VAL A 26 2.69 8.94 -11.49
C VAL A 26 1.49 8.70 -10.58
N GLU A 27 1.22 7.46 -10.22
CA GLU A 27 0.11 7.08 -9.35
C GLU A 27 0.27 7.65 -7.95
N ASP A 28 1.47 7.57 -7.37
CA ASP A 28 1.76 8.16 -6.06
C ASP A 28 1.49 9.67 -6.05
N ARG A 29 1.92 10.38 -7.10
CA ARG A 29 1.70 11.83 -7.21
C ARG A 29 0.21 12.17 -7.30
N ILE A 30 -0.54 11.48 -8.16
CA ILE A 30 -1.99 11.71 -8.32
C ILE A 30 -2.71 11.45 -6.99
N LYS A 31 -2.44 10.31 -6.35
CA LYS A 31 -3.07 9.96 -5.08
C LYS A 31 -2.73 10.96 -3.99
N ALA A 32 -1.46 11.34 -3.85
CA ALA A 32 -1.04 12.32 -2.85
C ALA A 32 -1.74 13.67 -3.03
N SER A 33 -1.85 14.16 -4.27
CA SER A 33 -2.56 15.41 -4.56
C SER A 33 -4.05 15.33 -4.21
N MET A 34 -4.75 14.27 -4.61
CA MET A 34 -6.18 14.11 -4.33
C MET A 34 -6.47 13.94 -2.82
N LEU A 35 -5.67 13.14 -2.13
CA LEU A 35 -5.81 12.95 -0.68
C LEU A 35 -5.50 14.23 0.09
N GLY A 36 -4.46 14.95 -0.30
CA GLY A 36 -4.08 16.23 0.29
C GLY A 36 -5.16 17.30 0.13
N GLU A 37 -5.75 17.41 -1.06
CA GLU A 37 -6.89 18.31 -1.30
C GLU A 37 -8.07 17.98 -0.39
N LYS A 38 -8.49 16.71 -0.31
CA LYS A 38 -9.62 16.30 0.52
C LYS A 38 -9.36 16.56 2.00
N ALA A 39 -8.15 16.30 2.48
CA ALA A 39 -7.76 16.61 3.85
C ALA A 39 -7.84 18.13 4.12
N ALA A 40 -7.34 18.97 3.22
CA ALA A 40 -7.42 20.42 3.35
C ALA A 40 -8.87 20.91 3.39
N LEU A 41 -9.74 20.40 2.51
CA LEU A 41 -11.16 20.74 2.49
C LEU A 41 -11.90 20.31 3.77
N ALA A 42 -11.56 19.15 4.34
CA ALA A 42 -12.10 18.70 5.63
C ALA A 42 -11.78 19.70 6.74
N ILE A 43 -10.52 20.13 6.83
CA ILE A 43 -10.08 21.11 7.84
C ILE A 43 -10.84 22.42 7.68
N ILE A 44 -10.97 22.94 6.46
CA ILE A 44 -11.72 24.17 6.17
C ILE A 44 -13.19 24.03 6.59
N SER A 45 -13.76 22.84 6.41
CA SER A 45 -15.17 22.54 6.73
C SER A 45 -15.38 22.18 8.21
N GLY A 46 -14.33 22.21 9.04
CA GLY A 46 -14.40 21.85 10.46
C GLY A 46 -14.59 20.35 10.74
N VAL A 47 -14.36 19.49 9.75
CA VAL A 47 -14.45 18.03 9.91
C VAL A 47 -13.17 17.51 10.56
N THR A 48 -13.33 16.74 11.64
CA THR A 48 -12.22 16.10 12.38
C THR A 48 -12.35 14.57 12.35
N ASP A 49 -11.32 13.89 12.84
CA ASP A 49 -11.32 12.43 13.05
C ASP A 49 -11.62 11.61 11.79
N VAL A 50 -11.20 12.14 10.63
CA VAL A 50 -11.34 11.50 9.32
C VAL A 50 -9.98 11.25 8.68
N VAL A 51 -9.82 10.09 8.06
CA VAL A 51 -8.69 9.72 7.21
C VAL A 51 -9.22 9.53 5.79
N TYR A 52 -8.54 10.13 4.81
CA TYR A 52 -8.86 9.90 3.41
C TYR A 52 -8.00 8.77 2.85
N SER A 53 -8.62 7.89 2.08
CA SER A 53 -7.98 6.75 1.41
C SER A 53 -8.62 6.52 0.03
N PHE A 54 -8.07 5.59 -0.74
CA PHE A 54 -8.68 5.12 -1.97
C PHE A 54 -9.41 3.79 -1.75
N ASN A 55 -10.63 3.69 -2.27
CA ASN A 55 -11.38 2.45 -2.39
C ASN A 55 -11.98 2.35 -3.80
N GLU A 56 -11.72 1.26 -4.51
CA GLU A 56 -12.19 1.04 -5.90
C GLU A 56 -11.94 2.25 -6.83
N GLY A 57 -10.78 2.88 -6.69
CA GLY A 57 -10.37 4.03 -7.52
C GLY A 57 -10.96 5.38 -7.11
N GLN A 58 -11.78 5.43 -6.06
CA GLN A 58 -12.36 6.67 -5.55
C GLN A 58 -11.79 7.06 -4.18
N VAL A 59 -11.72 8.36 -3.92
CA VAL A 59 -11.33 8.87 -2.60
C VAL A 59 -12.50 8.76 -1.63
N VAL A 60 -12.29 8.06 -0.52
CA VAL A 60 -13.26 7.85 0.54
C VAL A 60 -12.74 8.43 1.86
N GLY A 61 -13.64 8.99 2.67
CA GLY A 61 -13.34 9.37 4.06
C GLY A 61 -13.74 8.23 5.00
N VAL A 62 -12.84 7.87 5.91
CA VAL A 62 -13.03 6.82 6.91
C VAL A 62 -12.80 7.42 8.29
N ASN A 63 -13.58 7.00 9.28
CA ASN A 63 -13.34 7.43 10.65
C ASN A 63 -11.94 6.98 11.11
N LEU A 64 -11.19 7.88 11.76
CA LEU A 64 -9.82 7.61 12.20
C LEU A 64 -9.73 6.42 13.15
N PHE A 65 -10.65 6.32 14.12
CA PHE A 65 -10.66 5.22 15.08
C PHE A 65 -10.90 3.86 14.39
N GLU A 66 -11.81 3.81 13.42
CA GLU A 66 -12.03 2.59 12.64
C GLU A 66 -10.82 2.24 11.77
N ALA A 67 -10.20 3.23 11.13
CA ALA A 67 -9.07 3.04 10.24
C ALA A 67 -7.85 2.42 10.96
N VAL A 68 -7.57 2.82 12.20
CA VAL A 68 -6.44 2.29 12.98
C VAL A 68 -6.71 0.93 13.62
N ASN A 69 -7.98 0.56 13.80
CA ASN A 69 -8.38 -0.72 14.38
C ASN A 69 -8.68 -1.80 13.33
N ASN A 70 -8.66 -1.44 12.04
CA ASN A 70 -8.85 -2.39 10.95
C ASN A 70 -7.57 -3.18 10.64
N SER A 71 -7.72 -4.42 10.19
CA SER A 71 -6.63 -5.29 9.74
C SER A 71 -6.69 -5.50 8.24
N LYS A 72 -5.63 -5.12 7.53
CA LYS A 72 -5.53 -5.36 6.09
C LYS A 72 -5.21 -6.82 5.81
N THR A 73 -6.05 -7.48 5.04
CA THR A 73 -5.81 -8.85 4.54
C THR A 73 -5.20 -8.82 3.14
N LEU A 74 -4.61 -9.95 2.73
CA LEU A 74 -4.21 -10.20 1.35
C LEU A 74 -5.41 -10.71 0.55
N ASP A 75 -5.49 -10.33 -0.71
CA ASP A 75 -6.48 -10.88 -1.64
C ASP A 75 -6.17 -12.37 -1.90
N PRO A 76 -7.05 -13.30 -1.49
CA PRO A 76 -6.83 -14.73 -1.69
C PRO A 76 -6.73 -15.12 -3.16
N GLU A 77 -7.40 -14.42 -4.08
CA GLU A 77 -7.37 -14.72 -5.51
C GLU A 77 -6.03 -14.33 -6.14
N LEU A 78 -5.44 -13.21 -5.72
CA LEU A 78 -4.08 -12.85 -6.15
C LEU A 78 -3.04 -13.85 -5.64
N VAL A 79 -3.20 -14.35 -4.41
CA VAL A 79 -2.35 -15.42 -3.85
C VAL A 79 -2.55 -16.73 -4.60
N ARG A 80 -3.77 -17.06 -5.00
CA ARG A 80 -4.05 -18.25 -5.82
C ARG A 80 -3.45 -18.10 -7.21
N LEU A 81 -3.64 -16.96 -7.87
CA LEU A 81 -3.13 -16.67 -9.21
C LEU A 81 -1.60 -16.78 -9.26
N SER A 82 -0.89 -16.24 -8.26
CA SER A 82 0.58 -16.32 -8.23
C SER A 82 1.08 -17.77 -8.17
N ARG A 83 0.34 -18.69 -7.53
CA ARG A 83 0.68 -20.13 -7.52
C ARG A 83 0.40 -20.84 -8.84
N VAL A 84 -0.59 -20.36 -9.61
CA VAL A 84 -0.94 -20.92 -10.92
C VAL A 84 0.08 -20.51 -11.99
N LEU A 85 0.62 -19.30 -11.89
CA LEU A 85 1.56 -18.75 -12.88
C LEU A 85 3.04 -19.05 -12.60
N ALA A 86 3.37 -19.50 -11.38
CA ALA A 86 4.75 -19.75 -10.93
C ALA A 86 5.30 -21.12 -11.36
#